data_AF-A0A528N5D8-F1
#
_entry.id   AF-A0A528N5D8-F1
#
_cell.length_a   1.000
_cell.length_b   1.000
_cell.length_c   1.000
_cell.angle_alpha   90.00
_cell.angle_beta   90.00
_cell.angle_gamma   90.00
#
_symmetry.space_group_name_H-M   'P 1'
#
loop_
_entity.id
_entity.type
_entity.pdbx_description
1 polymer ?
#
loop_
_entity_poly.entity_id
_entity_poly.type
_entity_poly.pdbx_seq_one_letter_code
_entity_poly.pdbx_strand_id
1 'polypeptide(L)'
;AWPMLTSATKGVLGYSSRDDVNNELAAAEIAKAKYAAAIQSKTVSEIAGDDALREFAVAAGSAAYKVNCVQCHASDAQGSKGFPNLNDDDWLWGGTAEQ
;
A
#
# COMPACT_ATOMS: atom_id res chain seq x y z
N ALA A 1 1.87 28.62 -12.40
CA ALA A 1 3.27 28.36 -12.79
C ALA A 1 3.31 28.15 -14.31
N TRP A 2 4.18 28.83 -15.03
CA TRP A 2 4.33 28.65 -16.48
C TRP A 2 5.26 27.47 -16.77
N PRO A 3 4.90 26.54 -17.66
CA PRO A 3 5.75 25.40 -18.01
C PRO A 3 7.04 25.86 -18.71
N MET A 4 8.18 25.30 -18.28
CA MET A 4 9.48 25.39 -18.94
C MET A 4 9.90 23.98 -19.40
N LEU A 5 10.99 23.87 -20.18
CA LEU A 5 11.44 22.60 -20.76
C LEU A 5 11.61 21.46 -19.73
N THR A 6 12.01 21.77 -18.50
CA THR A 6 12.27 20.78 -17.44
C THR A 6 11.61 21.11 -16.09
N SER A 7 10.96 22.26 -15.97
CA SER A 7 10.42 22.76 -14.69
C SER A 7 9.24 23.69 -14.93
N ALA A 8 8.74 24.35 -13.90
CA ALA A 8 7.76 25.43 -14.04
C ALA A 8 8.23 26.65 -13.25
N THR A 9 7.82 27.86 -13.66
CA THR A 9 8.21 29.10 -12.98
C THR A 9 7.76 29.09 -11.51
N LYS A 10 8.68 29.41 -10.59
CA LYS A 10 8.37 29.64 -9.17
C LYS A 10 8.01 31.10 -8.94
N GLY A 11 7.14 31.38 -7.96
CA GLY A 11 6.80 32.76 -7.56
C GLY A 11 7.94 33.44 -6.80
N VAL A 12 7.77 34.71 -6.43
CA VAL A 12 8.76 35.50 -5.66
C VAL A 12 9.13 34.85 -4.33
N LEU A 13 8.18 34.13 -3.71
CA LEU A 13 8.38 33.39 -2.47
C LEU A 13 9.00 31.99 -2.66
N GLY A 14 9.35 31.60 -3.89
CA GLY A 14 9.95 30.30 -4.19
C GLY A 14 8.99 29.09 -4.09
N TYR A 15 7.72 29.32 -3.77
CA TYR A 15 6.71 28.27 -3.63
C TYR A 15 6.41 27.52 -4.94
N SER A 16 6.19 26.20 -4.81
CA SER A 16 5.75 25.30 -5.87
C SER A 16 4.91 24.17 -5.27
N SER A 17 3.66 23.99 -5.71
CA SER A 17 2.80 22.88 -5.25
C SER A 17 3.38 21.50 -5.56
N ARG A 18 4.27 21.39 -6.54
CA ARG A 18 4.99 20.14 -6.85
C ARG A 18 6.07 19.84 -5.81
N ASP A 19 6.69 20.89 -5.26
CA ASP A 19 7.69 20.72 -4.20
C ASP A 19 7.00 20.29 -2.91
N ASP A 20 5.79 20.80 -2.62
CA ASP A 20 4.99 20.36 -1.47
C ASP A 20 4.66 18.86 -1.55
N VAL A 21 4.14 18.40 -2.70
CA VAL A 21 3.86 16.97 -2.92
C VAL A 21 5.12 16.13 -2.75
N ASN A 22 6.26 16.58 -3.29
CA ASN A 22 7.53 15.86 -3.11
C ASN A 22 7.95 15.77 -1.65
N ASN A 23 7.79 16.85 -0.89
CA ASN A 23 8.12 16.90 0.53
C ASN A 23 7.18 16.01 1.37
N GLU A 24 5.88 16.05 1.09
CA GLU A 24 4.88 15.20 1.75
C GLU A 24 5.11 13.72 1.47
N LEU A 25 5.39 13.37 0.21
CA LEU A 25 5.73 11.99 -0.18
C LEU A 25 7.01 11.54 0.52
N ALA A 26 8.07 12.36 0.52
CA ALA A 26 9.32 12.02 1.20
C ALA A 26 9.13 11.81 2.70
N ALA A 27 8.34 12.67 3.37
CA ALA A 27 8.01 12.52 4.77
C ALA A 27 7.20 11.23 5.04
N ALA A 28 6.23 10.91 4.18
CA ALA A 28 5.44 9.68 4.28
C ALA A 28 6.30 8.42 4.09
N GLU A 29 7.22 8.44 3.12
CA GLU A 29 8.16 7.32 2.92
C GLU A 29 9.08 7.13 4.13
N ILE A 30 9.64 8.22 4.68
CA ILE A 30 10.46 8.15 5.91
C ILE A 30 9.65 7.56 7.08
N ALA A 31 8.41 7.99 7.26
CA ALA A 31 7.55 7.51 8.35
C ALA A 31 7.25 6.01 8.25
N LYS A 32 7.15 5.46 7.03
CA LYS A 32 6.87 4.03 6.78
C LYS A 32 8.13 3.18 6.62
N ALA A 33 9.28 3.78 6.38
CA ALA A 33 10.50 3.10 5.89
C ALA A 33 10.89 1.88 6.71
N LYS A 34 10.86 1.98 8.05
CA LYS A 34 11.20 0.86 8.95
C LYS A 34 10.32 -0.37 8.69
N TYR A 35 9.01 -0.18 8.66
CA TYR A 35 8.07 -1.29 8.48
C TYR A 35 8.06 -1.79 7.04
N ALA A 36 8.15 -0.87 6.06
CA ALA A 36 8.24 -1.23 4.65
C ALA A 36 9.48 -2.10 4.35
N ALA A 37 10.64 -1.75 4.91
CA ALA A 37 11.86 -2.54 4.78
C ALA A 37 11.71 -3.92 5.44
N ALA A 38 11.11 -3.98 6.64
CA ALA A 38 10.87 -5.24 7.33
C ALA A 38 9.94 -6.17 6.53
N ILE A 39 8.84 -5.65 5.99
CA ILE A 39 7.91 -6.40 5.13
C ILE A 39 8.62 -6.92 3.87
N GLN A 40 9.45 -6.10 3.22
CA GLN A 40 10.17 -6.53 2.01
C GLN A 40 11.18 -7.65 2.26
N SER A 41 11.73 -7.73 3.48
CA SER A 41 12.80 -8.67 3.82
C SER A 41 12.32 -10.01 4.38
N LYS A 42 11.05 -10.13 4.75
CA LYS A 42 10.48 -11.28 5.46
C LYS A 42 9.43 -12.00 4.62
N THR A 43 9.34 -13.31 4.78
CA THR A 43 8.23 -14.11 4.26
C THR A 43 6.92 -13.78 4.97
N VAL A 44 5.79 -14.15 4.35
CA VAL A 44 4.46 -13.93 4.94
C VAL A 44 4.33 -14.65 6.29
N SER A 45 4.84 -15.87 6.43
CA SER A 45 4.88 -16.57 7.73
C SER A 45 5.73 -15.84 8.78
N GLU A 46 6.89 -15.30 8.42
CA GLU A 46 7.73 -14.54 9.36
C GLU A 46 7.09 -13.22 9.79
N ILE A 47 6.33 -12.57 8.90
CA ILE A 47 5.51 -11.40 9.22
C ILE A 47 4.38 -11.80 10.16
N ALA A 48 3.69 -12.90 9.88
CA ALA A 48 2.58 -13.40 10.70
C ALA A 48 3.03 -13.81 12.12
N GLY A 49 4.27 -14.27 12.29
CA GLY A 49 4.86 -14.63 13.58
C GLY A 49 5.39 -13.45 14.42
N ASP A 50 5.46 -12.25 13.86
CA ASP A 50 5.95 -11.03 14.54
C ASP A 50 4.75 -10.11 14.82
N ASP A 51 4.23 -10.11 16.06
CA ASP A 51 2.99 -9.42 16.40
C ASP A 51 2.98 -7.93 16.01
N ALA A 52 4.08 -7.22 16.26
CA ALA A 52 4.19 -5.79 15.96
C ALA A 52 4.26 -5.52 14.45
N LEU A 53 4.95 -6.39 13.70
CA LEU A 53 4.99 -6.28 12.24
C LEU A 53 3.68 -6.72 11.59
N ARG A 54 3.04 -7.76 12.12
CA ARG A 54 1.72 -8.25 11.69
C ARG A 54 0.65 -7.19 11.85
N GLU A 55 0.61 -6.50 12.99
CA GLU A 55 -0.34 -5.41 13.22
C GLU A 55 -0.22 -4.33 12.15
N PHE A 56 1.00 -3.86 11.88
CA PHE A 56 1.24 -2.90 10.81
C PHE A 56 0.87 -3.47 9.42
N ALA A 57 1.28 -4.70 9.11
CA ALA A 57 1.03 -5.33 7.83
C ALA A 57 -0.47 -5.53 7.56
N VAL A 58 -1.26 -5.91 8.57
CA VAL A 58 -2.72 -6.04 8.46
C VAL A 58 -3.38 -4.68 8.26
N ALA A 59 -2.96 -3.64 9.00
CA ALA A 59 -3.50 -2.30 8.84
C ALA A 59 -3.21 -1.73 7.44
N ALA A 60 -1.95 -1.81 6.99
CA ALA A 60 -1.52 -1.38 5.67
C ALA A 60 -2.17 -2.21 4.56
N GLY A 61 -2.25 -3.54 4.74
CA GLY A 61 -2.91 -4.47 3.83
C GLY A 61 -4.40 -4.18 3.69
N SER A 62 -5.10 -3.87 4.79
CA SER A 62 -6.51 -3.48 4.75
C SER A 62 -6.73 -2.18 3.97
N ALA A 63 -5.84 -1.20 4.14
CA ALA A 63 -5.89 0.03 3.34
C ALA A 63 -5.63 -0.25 1.85
N ALA A 64 -4.60 -1.04 1.53
CA ALA A 64 -4.27 -1.42 0.17
C ALA A 64 -5.40 -2.23 -0.50
N TYR A 65 -6.01 -3.15 0.25
CA TYR A 65 -7.16 -3.94 -0.21
C TYR A 65 -8.33 -3.05 -0.63
N LYS A 66 -8.66 -2.05 0.20
CA LYS A 66 -9.74 -1.07 -0.08
C LYS A 66 -9.48 -0.21 -1.30
N VAL A 67 -8.23 0.06 -1.64
CA VAL A 67 -7.89 0.85 -2.82
C VAL A 67 -7.89 -0.01 -4.08
N ASN A 68 -7.39 -1.24 -4.00
CA ASN A 68 -6.98 -2.00 -5.18
C ASN A 68 -7.78 -3.30 -5.43
N CYS A 69 -8.43 -3.87 -4.43
CA CYS A 69 -8.99 -5.23 -4.51
C CYS A 69 -10.52 -5.25 -4.40
N VAL A 70 -11.11 -4.31 -3.68
CA VAL A 70 -12.57 -4.28 -3.41
C VAL A 70 -13.44 -4.18 -4.65
N GLN A 71 -12.89 -3.66 -5.75
CA GLN A 71 -13.61 -3.53 -7.02
C GLN A 71 -14.01 -4.89 -7.59
N CYS A 72 -13.25 -5.94 -7.26
CA CYS A 72 -13.49 -7.32 -7.69
C CYS A 72 -13.97 -8.19 -6.53
N HIS A 73 -13.31 -8.08 -5.38
CA HIS A 73 -13.50 -8.97 -4.24
C HIS A 73 -14.46 -8.43 -3.16
N ALA A 74 -15.15 -7.32 -3.43
CA ALA A 74 -16.05 -6.62 -2.52
C ALA A 74 -15.35 -6.05 -1.26
N SER A 75 -16.07 -5.20 -0.51
CA SER A 75 -15.50 -4.46 0.64
C SER A 75 -15.12 -5.35 1.84
N ASP A 76 -15.76 -6.51 1.93
CA ASP A 76 -15.63 -7.50 3.01
C ASP A 76 -14.86 -8.74 2.58
N ALA A 77 -14.31 -8.75 1.36
CA ALA A 77 -13.63 -9.88 0.77
C ALA A 77 -14.48 -11.10 0.39
N GLN A 78 -15.81 -10.98 0.41
CA GLN A 78 -16.72 -12.08 0.04
C GLN A 78 -16.81 -12.36 -1.46
N GLY A 79 -16.24 -11.50 -2.30
CA GLY A 79 -16.32 -11.66 -3.75
C GLY A 79 -17.69 -11.36 -4.34
N SER A 80 -17.89 -11.81 -5.57
CA SER A 80 -19.16 -11.69 -6.29
C SER A 80 -19.21 -12.73 -7.41
N LYS A 81 -20.29 -12.78 -8.20
CA LYS A 81 -20.35 -13.73 -9.32
C LYS A 81 -19.17 -13.52 -10.27
N GLY A 82 -18.28 -14.51 -10.36
CA GLY A 82 -17.07 -14.46 -11.19
C GLY A 82 -15.80 -14.02 -10.45
N PHE A 83 -15.89 -13.65 -9.17
CA PHE A 83 -14.77 -13.24 -8.34
C PHE A 83 -14.76 -14.02 -7.02
N PRO A 84 -13.65 -14.70 -6.67
CA PRO A 84 -13.56 -15.51 -5.45
C PRO A 84 -13.84 -14.76 -4.16
N ASN A 85 -14.38 -15.47 -3.19
CA ASN A 85 -14.30 -15.09 -1.78
C ASN A 85 -12.85 -15.31 -1.30
N LEU A 86 -12.27 -14.34 -0.61
CA LEU A 86 -10.90 -14.39 -0.06
C LEU A 86 -10.89 -14.52 1.48
N ASN A 87 -12.05 -14.61 2.11
CA ASN A 87 -12.19 -14.72 3.57
C ASN A 87 -12.77 -16.07 4.04
N ASP A 88 -12.90 -17.04 3.14
CA ASP A 88 -13.25 -18.42 3.46
C ASP A 88 -12.05 -19.37 3.32
N ASP A 89 -12.32 -20.67 3.46
CA ASP A 89 -11.32 -21.73 3.44
C ASP A 89 -11.17 -22.40 2.06
N ASP A 90 -11.88 -21.93 1.02
CA ASP A 90 -11.93 -22.57 -0.31
C ASP A 90 -10.99 -21.89 -1.33
N TRP A 91 -9.74 -22.35 -1.38
CA TRP A 91 -8.70 -21.74 -2.21
C TRP A 91 -8.43 -22.48 -3.52
N LEU A 92 -8.73 -21.85 -4.66
CA LEU A 92 -8.52 -22.42 -6.01
C LEU A 92 -7.06 -22.70 -6.35
N TRP A 93 -6.13 -21.88 -5.84
CA TRP A 93 -4.70 -21.94 -6.12
C TRP A 93 -3.87 -22.36 -4.90
N GLY A 94 -4.55 -22.79 -3.84
CA GLY A 94 -3.95 -23.02 -2.53
C GLY A 94 -3.98 -21.78 -1.63
N GLY A 95 -4.14 -22.02 -0.32
CA GLY A 95 -4.31 -20.99 0.71
C GLY A 95 -3.18 -20.93 1.74
N THR A 96 -2.00 -21.49 1.41
CA THR A 96 -0.81 -21.38 2.26
C THR A 96 -0.01 -20.14 1.90
N ALA A 97 0.70 -19.59 2.87
CA ALA A 97 1.46 -18.36 2.69
C ALA A 97 2.73 -18.52 1.81
N GLU A 98 3.17 -19.77 1.57
CA GLU A 98 4.44 -20.11 0.93
C GLU A 98 4.29 -20.84 -0.42
N GLN A 99 3.07 -20.92 -0.97
CA GLN A 99 2.85 -21.36 -2.35
C GLN A 99 3.44 -20.37 -3.35
#